data_AF-A0AAP9J5X5-F1
#
_entry.id   AF-A0AAP9J5X5-F1
#
_cell.length_a   1.000
_cell.length_b   1.000
_cell.length_c   1.000
_cell.angle_alpha   90.00
_cell.angle_beta   90.00
_cell.angle_gamma   90.00
#
_symmetry.space_group_name_H-M   'P 1'
#
loop_
_entity.id
_entity.type
_entity.pdbx_description
1 polymer ?
#
loop_
_entity_poly.entity_id
_entity_poly.type
_entity_poly.pdbx_seq_one_letter_code
_entity_poly.pdbx_strand_id
1 'polypeptide(L)' 'MMKMESAGKDMRRIVSDTGKVVGLAAKLMNNRWCALDCDGGRISRAGFFDTPRQVLLWFEKEER' A
#
# COMPACT_ATOMS: atom_id res chain seq x y z
N MET A 1 -10.90 -8.47 -6.89
CA MET A 1 -10.78 -7.26 -6.06
C MET A 1 -9.45 -7.29 -5.34
N MET A 2 -8.72 -6.17 -5.29
CA MET A 2 -7.47 -6.12 -4.54
C MET A 2 -7.74 -6.34 -3.05
N LYS A 3 -6.74 -6.83 -2.33
CA LYS A 3 -6.80 -7.02 -0.87
C LYS A 3 -5.51 -6.60 -0.21
N MET A 4 -5.60 -6.37 1.10
CA MET A 4 -4.44 -6.16 1.95
C MET A 4 -4.17 -7.37 2.83
N GLU A 5 -2.91 -7.75 2.93
CA GLU A 5 -2.45 -8.79 3.85
C GLU A 5 -1.46 -8.22 4.87
N SER A 6 -1.50 -8.75 6.10
CA SER A 6 -0.54 -8.33 7.13
C SER A 6 0.87 -8.78 6.76
N ALA A 7 1.84 -7.88 6.90
CA ALA A 7 3.26 -8.17 6.68
C ALA A 7 4.15 -7.65 7.83
N GLY A 8 3.54 -7.44 9.00
CA GLY A 8 4.18 -6.88 10.19
C GLY A 8 3.25 -5.90 10.91
N LYS A 9 3.71 -5.36 12.04
CA LYS A 9 2.94 -4.37 12.82
C LYS A 9 2.57 -3.15 11.98
N ASP A 10 3.56 -2.64 11.24
CA ASP A 10 3.52 -1.36 10.54
C ASP A 10 3.56 -1.51 9.02
N MET A 11 3.25 -2.71 8.50
CA MET A 11 3.32 -3.01 7.07
C MET A 11 2.17 -3.91 6.59
N ARG A 12 1.67 -3.62 5.38
CA ARG A 12 0.69 -4.44 4.67
C ARG A 12 1.18 -4.69 3.24
N ARG A 13 0.91 -5.88 2.70
CA ARG A 13 1.06 -6.18 1.27
C ARG A 13 -0.22 -5.81 0.55
N ILE A 14 -0.10 -5.16 -0.60
CA ILE A 14 -1.21 -4.95 -1.54
C ILE A 14 -1.17 -6.09 -2.54
N VAL A 15 -2.23 -6.88 -2.59
CA VAL A 15 -2.34 -8.06 -3.43
C VAL A 15 -3.44 -7.82 -4.46
N SER A 16 -3.10 -7.98 -5.74
CA SER A 16 -4.05 -7.90 -6.86
C SER A 16 -5.13 -8.99 -6.77
N ASP A 17 -6.14 -8.88 -7.60
CA ASP A 17 -7.15 -9.92 -7.77
C ASP A 17 -6.59 -11.25 -8.31
N THR A 18 -5.50 -11.19 -9.08
CA THR A 18 -4.72 -12.34 -9.55
C THR A 18 -3.80 -12.94 -8.48
N GLY A 19 -3.77 -12.39 -7.26
CA GLY A 19 -2.95 -12.89 -6.16
C GLY A 19 -1.49 -12.41 -6.18
N LYS A 20 -1.12 -11.50 -7.08
CA LYS A 20 0.22 -10.93 -7.18
C LYS A 20 0.38 -9.77 -6.19
N VAL A 21 1.52 -9.68 -5.51
CA VAL A 21 1.86 -8.48 -4.75
C VAL A 21 2.23 -7.36 -5.72
N VAL A 22 1.51 -6.24 -5.66
CA VAL A 22 1.68 -5.07 -6.55
C VAL A 22 2.27 -3.86 -5.82
N GLY A 23 2.42 -3.95 -4.50
CA GLY A 23 3.05 -2.93 -3.69
C GLY A 23 2.84 -3.18 -2.20
N LEU A 24 3.25 -2.20 -1.39
CA LEU A 24 3.15 -2.25 0.06
C LEU A 24 2.49 -0.97 0.60
N ALA A 25 1.85 -1.09 1.76
CA ALA A 25 1.50 0.05 2.60
C ALA A 25 2.36 0.00 3.86
N ALA A 26 3.10 1.07 4.14
CA ALA A 26 3.97 1.17 5.31
C ALA A 26 3.56 2.35 6.20
N LYS A 27 3.55 2.12 7.52
CA LYS A 27 3.31 3.15 8.52
C LYS A 27 4.60 3.91 8.83
N LEU A 28 4.52 5.22 8.80
CA LEU A 28 5.61 6.15 9.08
C LEU A 28 5.64 6.54 10.56
N MET A 29 6.77 7.11 11.00
CA MET A 29 6.93 7.56 12.40
C MET A 29 5.93 8.66 12.81
N ASN A 30 5.37 9.40 11.85
CA ASN A 30 4.33 10.40 12.09
C ASN A 30 2.90 9.81 12.10
N ASN A 31 2.77 8.49 12.27
CA ASN A 31 1.51 7.73 12.22
C ASN A 31 0.74 7.75 10.89
N ARG A 32 1.29 8.36 9.84
CA ARG A 32 0.72 8.30 8.49
C ARG A 32 1.17 7.06 7.75
N TRP A 33 0.54 6.75 6.64
CA TRP A 33 0.86 5.65 5.75
C TRP A 33 1.35 6.16 4.40
N CYS A 34 2.24 5.41 3.76
CA CYS A 34 2.66 5.66 2.38
C CYS A 34 2.54 4.39 1.54
N ALA A 35 2.47 4.58 0.22
CA ALA A 35 2.58 3.51 -0.77
C ALA A 35 4.04 3.26 -1.10
N LEU A 36 4.45 1.99 -1.13
CA LEU A 36 5.74 1.55 -1.66
C LEU A 36 5.52 0.63 -2.86
N ASP A 37 6.46 0.62 -3.78
CA ASP A 37 6.56 -0.40 -4.83
C ASP A 37 6.98 -1.76 -4.25
N CYS A 38 7.10 -2.77 -5.11
CA CYS A 38 7.47 -4.13 -4.72
C CYS A 38 8.90 -4.24 -4.17
N ASP A 39 9.77 -3.29 -4.48
CA ASP A 39 11.16 -3.24 -4.04
C ASP A 39 11.32 -2.41 -2.75
N GLY A 40 10.21 -1.88 -2.21
CA GLY A 40 10.19 -1.06 -1.00
C GLY A 40 10.48 0.43 -1.26
N GLY A 41 10.58 0.85 -2.51
CA GLY A 41 10.74 2.24 -2.91
C GLY A 41 9.45 3.04 -2.70
N ARG A 42 9.57 4.24 -2.11
CA ARG A 42 8.40 5.08 -1.85
C ARG A 42 7.84 5.67 -3.15
N ILE A 43 6.55 5.44 -3.39
CA ILE A 43 5.83 6.01 -4.53
C ILE A 43 5.41 7.44 -4.19
N SER A 44 6.25 8.43 -4.50
CA SER A 44 6.05 9.83 -4.08
C SER A 44 4.72 10.44 -4.59
N ARG A 45 4.26 10.05 -5.79
CA ARG A 45 3.00 10.55 -6.38
C ARG A 45 1.73 10.08 -5.65
N ALA A 46 1.83 9.01 -4.85
CA ALA A 46 0.70 8.54 -4.03
C ALA A 46 0.43 9.47 -2.83
N GLY A 47 1.44 10.23 -2.39
CA GLY A 47 1.34 11.08 -1.20
C GLY A 47 1.32 10.26 0.10
N PHE A 48 0.59 10.79 1.09
CA PHE A 48 0.48 10.21 2.42
C PHE A 48 -0.98 10.03 2.80
N PHE A 49 -1.24 9.02 3.61
CA PHE A 49 -2.57 8.56 3.97
C PHE A 49 -2.69 8.43 5.49
N ASP A 50 -3.91 8.45 6.00
CA ASP A 50 -4.16 8.31 7.44
C ASP A 50 -4.36 6.85 7.83
N THR A 51 -4.75 6.01 6.87
CA THR A 51 -5.01 4.58 7.09
C THR A 51 -4.39 3.73 5.97
N PRO A 52 -4.05 2.44 6.25
CA PRO A 52 -3.57 1.54 5.20
C PRO A 52 -4.65 1.27 4.14
N ARG A 53 -5.95 1.37 4.51
CA ARG A 53 -7.06 1.20 3.57
C ARG A 53 -7.09 2.25 2.47
N GLN A 54 -6.71 3.49 2.78
CA GLN A 54 -6.59 4.53 1.76
C GLN A 54 -5.44 4.24 0.78
N VAL A 55 -4.36 3.58 1.22
CA VAL A 55 -3.30 3.11 0.33
C VAL A 55 -3.84 2.06 -0.66
N LEU A 56 -4.60 1.07 -0.17
CA LEU A 56 -5.27 0.08 -1.02
C LEU A 56 -6.16 0.74 -2.07
N LEU A 57 -7.03 1.69 -1.65
CA LEU A 57 -7.91 2.41 -2.57
C LEU A 57 -7.14 3.23 -3.62
N TRP A 58 -5.93 3.68 -3.32
CA TRP A 58 -5.08 4.36 -4.30
C TRP A 58 -4.54 3.36 -5.34
N PHE A 59 -4.07 2.18 -4.93
CA PHE A 59 -3.65 1.13 -5.87
C PHE A 59 -4.82 0.65 -6.76
N GLU A 60 -6.03 0.51 -6.20
CA GLU A 60 -7.22 0.16 -6.98
C GLU A 60 -7.59 1.21 -8.05
N LYS A 61 -7.23 2.48 -7.82
CA LYS A 61 -7.44 3.57 -8.79
C LYS A 61 -6.35 3.63 -9.86
N GLU A 62 -5.12 3.24 -9.55
CA GLU A 62 -4.00 3.26 -10.51
C GLU A 62 -4.03 2.10 -11.51
N GLU A 63 -4.64 0.96 -11.17
CA GLU A 63 -4.87 -0.13 -12.14
C GLU A 63 -6.10 0.09 -13.05
N ARG A 64 -6.85 1.18 -12.87
CA ARG A 64 -7.97 1.57 -13.75
C ARG A 64 -7.52 2.52 -14.83
#